data_AF-A0A7S7QU36-F1
#
_entry.id   AF-A0A7S7QU36-F1
#
_cell.length_a   1.000
_cell.length_b   1.000
_cell.length_c   1.000
_cell.angle_alpha   90.00
_cell.angle_beta   90.00
_cell.angle_gamma   90.00
#
_symmetry.space_group_name_H-M   'P 1'
#
loop_
_entity.id
_entity.type
_entity.pdbx_description
1 polymer ?
#
loop_
_entity_poly.entity_id
_entity_poly.type
_entity_poly.pdbx_seq_one_letter_code
_entity_poly.pdbx_strand_id
1 'polypeptide(L)'
;MQIVKRIGVVLLWIAGPVFVFAGINNNDPYFVPLRGAGNILLVAASAAAVLMLLRRDFLSRRGWSGRLLIVLWCLPLLGITVSRATLVLRERSILEAEPALARTLGQHFIVGYSSFDEVARLAERGLIAGVYVTRHNLAGRTADELKAEIAALQGKRRAAGLPSLVVAADQEGGIVSHLAPPLTRLPALASLAELSEDQQKAKAEEFGRIHGQELASLGINLNFAPALDLRPEAKRNRLDFNTLISQRAISDDPAKVGAIATAYIRGLESAGVDATVKHFPGLGRVRADTHHFRADLDTPVDELEATDWRPFRDVLSTTHARLMVGHVAVSALDPGRPASHSKAVIDGLIRKQWNYQGIVMTDDLVMGAIYQHNVCTAVVEALNAGVDLLLVAYDGLQFYRLFACASDAAERNALDTAMLRASETRLRRARMVD
;
A
#
# COMPACT_ATOMS: atom_id res chain seq x y z
N MET A 1 38.38 34.71 -11.94
CA MET A 1 38.21 33.50 -12.78
C MET A 1 38.70 32.19 -12.13
N GLN A 2 39.80 32.16 -11.38
CA GLN A 2 40.26 30.93 -10.69
C GLN A 2 39.40 30.51 -9.48
N ILE A 3 38.88 31.47 -8.71
CA ILE A 3 38.01 31.21 -7.55
C ILE A 3 36.72 30.49 -7.98
N VAL A 4 36.07 30.97 -9.05
CA VAL A 4 34.87 30.34 -9.64
C VAL A 4 35.15 28.89 -10.09
N LYS A 5 36.32 28.62 -10.69
CA LYS A 5 36.73 27.25 -11.07
C LYS A 5 37.01 26.35 -9.87
N ARG A 6 37.46 26.90 -8.73
CA ARG A 6 37.66 26.15 -7.48
C ARG A 6 36.31 25.84 -6.82
N ILE A 7 35.41 26.83 -6.75
CA ILE A 7 34.05 26.67 -6.20
C ILE A 7 33.27 25.61 -6.97
N GLY A 8 33.27 25.67 -8.31
CA GLY A 8 32.54 24.70 -9.14
C GLY A 8 32.99 23.26 -8.92
N VAL A 9 34.22 23.04 -8.49
CA VAL A 9 34.74 21.69 -8.24
C VAL A 9 34.40 21.20 -6.84
N VAL A 10 34.44 22.08 -5.85
CA VAL A 10 33.97 21.75 -4.51
C VAL A 10 32.50 21.34 -4.58
N LEU A 11 31.69 22.04 -5.38
CA LEU A 11 30.30 21.66 -5.65
C LEU A 11 30.17 20.27 -6.28
N LEU A 12 31.05 19.88 -7.22
CA LEU A 12 31.02 18.53 -7.80
C LEU A 12 31.36 17.42 -6.79
N TRP A 13 32.25 17.71 -5.83
CA TRP A 13 32.56 16.77 -4.74
C TRP A 13 31.40 16.61 -3.75
N ILE A 14 30.65 17.69 -3.51
CA ILE A 14 29.48 17.67 -2.63
C ILE A 14 28.27 17.03 -3.32
N ALA A 15 28.04 17.35 -4.60
CA ALA A 15 26.89 16.85 -5.35
C ALA A 15 27.06 15.39 -5.79
N GLY A 16 28.29 14.94 -6.09
CA GLY A 16 28.57 13.58 -6.56
C GLY A 16 27.94 12.48 -5.67
N PRO A 17 28.15 12.47 -4.34
CA PRO A 17 27.56 11.46 -3.46
C PRO A 17 26.02 11.48 -3.45
N VAL A 18 25.40 12.67 -3.56
CA VAL A 18 23.93 12.81 -3.65
C VAL A 18 23.41 12.16 -4.94
N PHE A 19 24.11 12.38 -6.06
CA PHE A 19 23.79 11.76 -7.34
C PHE A 19 23.98 10.25 -7.31
N VAL A 20 25.03 9.76 -6.65
CA VAL A 20 25.26 8.32 -6.46
C VAL A 20 24.13 7.71 -5.65
N PHE A 21 23.76 8.35 -4.53
CA PHE A 21 22.65 7.92 -3.69
C PHE A 21 21.33 7.86 -4.48
N ALA A 22 20.99 8.91 -5.23
CA ALA A 22 19.80 8.94 -6.07
C ALA A 22 19.85 7.86 -7.17
N GLY A 23 21.02 7.62 -7.77
CA GLY A 23 21.18 6.63 -8.83
C GLY A 23 21.00 5.19 -8.35
N ILE A 24 21.52 4.86 -7.17
CA ILE A 24 21.38 3.53 -6.56
C ILE A 24 19.94 3.30 -6.07
N ASN A 25 19.33 4.29 -5.44
CA ASN A 25 18.01 4.19 -4.80
C ASN A 25 16.83 4.63 -5.69
N ASN A 26 17.03 4.71 -7.00
CA ASN A 26 16.01 5.18 -7.95
C ASN A 26 14.69 4.35 -7.91
N ASN A 27 14.79 3.06 -7.61
CA ASN A 27 13.63 2.19 -7.46
C ASN A 27 13.05 2.18 -6.04
N ASP A 28 13.51 3.03 -5.13
CA ASP A 28 12.89 3.20 -3.82
C ASP A 28 11.54 3.96 -3.96
N PRO A 29 10.49 3.61 -3.21
CA PRO A 29 9.18 4.26 -3.26
C PRO A 29 9.22 5.78 -3.03
N TYR A 30 10.12 6.28 -2.18
CA TYR A 30 10.25 7.72 -1.96
C TYR A 30 10.73 8.48 -3.20
N PHE A 31 11.33 7.78 -4.16
CA PHE A 31 11.80 8.35 -5.42
C PHE A 31 10.77 8.24 -6.55
N VAL A 32 9.57 7.70 -6.32
CA VAL A 32 8.49 7.62 -7.35
C VAL A 32 8.26 8.97 -8.06
N PRO A 33 8.16 10.13 -7.38
CA PRO A 33 7.97 11.42 -8.05
C PRO A 33 9.14 11.83 -8.95
N LEU A 34 10.32 11.27 -8.74
CA LEU A 34 11.55 11.54 -9.50
C LEU A 34 11.75 10.56 -10.66
N ARG A 35 10.97 9.46 -10.73
CA ARG A 35 11.04 8.52 -11.85
C ARG A 35 10.56 9.19 -13.15
N GLY A 36 11.06 8.71 -14.29
CA GLY A 36 10.85 9.34 -15.59
C GLY A 36 11.80 10.52 -15.82
N ALA A 37 11.29 11.75 -15.85
CA ALA A 37 12.08 12.94 -16.15
C ALA A 37 13.26 13.17 -15.18
N GLY A 38 13.08 12.89 -13.89
CA GLY A 38 14.16 13.03 -12.91
C GLY A 38 15.32 12.08 -13.18
N ASN A 39 15.04 10.86 -13.64
CA ASN A 39 16.08 9.91 -14.08
C ASN A 39 16.81 10.37 -15.33
N ILE A 40 16.09 10.93 -16.29
CA ILE A 40 16.70 11.50 -17.50
C ILE A 40 17.64 12.65 -17.11
N LEU A 41 17.20 13.54 -16.22
CA LEU A 41 18.02 14.64 -15.70
C LEU A 41 19.24 14.13 -14.93
N LEU A 42 19.06 13.12 -14.07
CA LEU A 42 20.13 12.51 -13.28
C LEU A 42 21.21 11.91 -14.19
N VAL A 43 20.80 11.18 -15.22
CA VAL A 43 21.70 10.61 -16.24
C VAL A 43 22.39 11.71 -17.04
N ALA A 44 21.62 12.67 -17.57
CA ALA A 44 22.16 13.74 -18.40
C ALA A 44 23.17 14.62 -17.65
N ALA A 45 22.85 15.01 -16.42
CA ALA A 45 23.74 15.81 -15.58
C ALA A 45 25.00 15.02 -15.17
N SER A 46 24.87 13.71 -14.87
CA SER A 46 26.02 12.86 -14.58
C SER A 46 26.94 12.72 -15.79
N ALA A 47 26.38 12.46 -16.97
CA ALA A 47 27.13 12.35 -18.21
C ALA A 47 27.82 13.69 -18.58
N ALA A 48 27.12 14.81 -18.43
CA ALA A 48 27.68 16.14 -18.65
C ALA A 48 28.85 16.44 -17.70
N ALA A 49 28.72 16.07 -16.42
CA ALA A 49 29.79 16.20 -15.44
C ALA A 49 31.01 15.35 -15.85
N VAL A 50 30.81 14.08 -16.21
CA VAL A 50 31.90 13.21 -16.70
C VAL A 50 32.58 13.80 -17.93
N LEU A 51 31.82 14.23 -18.95
CA LEU A 51 32.37 14.83 -20.17
C LEU A 51 33.16 16.12 -19.89
N MET A 52 32.69 16.96 -18.97
CA MET A 52 33.39 18.15 -18.53
C MET A 52 34.71 17.80 -17.83
N LEU A 53 34.71 16.80 -16.96
CA LEU A 53 35.87 16.35 -16.19
C LEU A 53 36.92 15.63 -17.06
N LEU A 54 36.50 14.99 -18.15
CA LEU A 54 37.38 14.33 -19.11
C LEU A 54 38.14 15.30 -20.04
N ARG A 55 37.83 16.61 -20.02
CA ARG A 55 38.58 17.59 -20.80
C ARG A 55 40.05 17.60 -20.39
N ARG A 56 40.95 17.52 -21.37
CA ARG A 56 42.41 17.29 -21.22
C ARG A 56 43.08 18.25 -20.23
N ASP A 57 42.63 19.50 -20.19
CA ASP A 57 43.11 20.55 -19.27
C ASP A 57 42.74 20.32 -17.80
N PHE A 58 41.67 19.58 -17.53
CA PHE A 58 41.22 19.30 -16.17
C PHE A 58 42.00 18.14 -15.55
N LEU A 59 42.20 17.07 -16.33
CA LEU A 59 42.97 15.89 -15.95
C LEU A 59 44.45 16.21 -15.68
N SER A 60 45.07 17.00 -16.56
CA SER A 60 46.49 17.38 -16.43
C SER A 60 46.76 18.22 -15.18
N ARG A 61 45.81 19.07 -14.76
CA ARG A 61 45.96 19.99 -13.62
C ARG A 61 45.72 19.35 -12.25
N ARG A 62 45.15 18.15 -12.18
CA ARG A 62 44.65 17.56 -10.92
C ARG A 62 45.14 16.17 -10.57
N GLY A 63 45.80 15.49 -11.50
CA GLY A 63 46.38 14.17 -11.25
C GLY A 63 45.34 13.19 -10.69
N TRP A 64 45.65 12.53 -9.58
CA TRP A 64 44.82 11.50 -8.96
C TRP A 64 43.45 12.02 -8.47
N SER A 65 43.40 13.23 -7.89
CA SER A 65 42.15 13.82 -7.39
C SER A 65 41.11 14.04 -8.50
N GLY A 66 41.55 14.38 -9.72
CA GLY A 66 40.68 14.52 -10.88
C GLY A 66 40.12 13.18 -11.35
N ARG A 67 40.92 12.11 -11.29
CA ARG A 67 40.48 10.75 -11.64
C ARG A 67 39.43 10.22 -10.66
N LEU A 68 39.63 10.42 -9.35
CA LEU A 68 38.65 10.04 -8.34
C LEU A 68 37.31 10.77 -8.53
N LEU A 69 37.35 12.05 -8.88
CA LEU A 69 36.13 12.82 -9.15
C LEU A 69 35.40 12.30 -10.41
N ILE A 70 36.12 11.87 -11.45
CA ILE A 70 35.50 11.22 -12.61
C ILE A 70 34.81 9.91 -12.20
N VAL A 71 35.50 9.06 -11.43
CA VAL A 71 34.93 7.81 -10.92
C VAL A 71 33.64 8.09 -10.14
N LEU A 72 33.68 9.06 -9.22
CA LEU A 72 32.52 9.47 -8.43
C LEU A 72 31.32 9.84 -9.31
N TRP A 73 31.53 10.50 -10.45
CA TRP A 73 30.47 10.92 -11.37
C TRP A 73 30.09 9.85 -12.41
N CYS A 74 30.85 8.76 -12.53
CA CYS A 74 30.43 7.55 -13.25
C CYS A 74 29.51 6.65 -12.42
N LEU A 75 29.66 6.66 -11.08
CA LEU A 75 28.89 5.82 -10.17
C LEU A 75 27.36 6.01 -10.25
N PRO A 76 26.78 7.21 -10.45
CA PRO A 76 25.33 7.38 -10.61
C PRO A 76 24.80 6.64 -11.85
N LEU A 77 25.53 6.74 -12.98
CA LEU A 77 25.16 6.07 -14.24
C LEU A 77 25.21 4.55 -14.08
N LEU A 78 26.26 4.05 -13.44
CA LEU A 78 26.40 2.64 -13.12
C LEU A 78 25.29 2.17 -12.17
N GLY A 79 25.02 2.94 -11.11
CA GLY A 79 23.98 2.65 -10.13
C GLY A 79 22.58 2.52 -10.76
N ILE A 80 22.20 3.48 -11.61
CA ILE A 80 20.91 3.43 -12.33
C ILE A 80 20.84 2.21 -13.25
N THR A 81 21.93 1.92 -13.97
CA THR A 81 21.99 0.79 -14.91
C THR A 81 21.83 -0.54 -14.17
N VAL A 82 22.56 -0.72 -13.07
CA VAL A 82 22.46 -1.93 -12.22
C VAL A 82 21.07 -2.02 -11.58
N SER A 83 20.54 -0.92 -11.07
CA SER A 83 19.19 -0.87 -10.46
C SER A 83 18.09 -1.22 -11.46
N ARG A 84 18.20 -0.75 -12.72
CA ARG A 84 17.29 -1.14 -13.80
C ARG A 84 17.47 -2.59 -14.24
N ALA A 85 18.70 -3.04 -14.39
CA ALA A 85 18.99 -4.42 -14.79
C ALA A 85 18.45 -5.43 -13.76
N THR A 86 18.70 -5.19 -12.47
CA THR A 86 18.21 -6.04 -11.37
C THR A 86 16.68 -6.08 -11.32
N LEU A 87 16.01 -4.95 -11.54
CA LEU A 87 14.55 -4.90 -11.63
C LEU A 87 14.01 -5.71 -12.81
N VAL A 88 14.57 -5.53 -14.02
CA VAL A 88 14.12 -6.25 -15.22
C VAL A 88 14.37 -7.76 -15.09
N LEU A 89 15.50 -8.15 -14.52
CA LEU A 89 15.78 -9.56 -14.25
C LEU A 89 14.77 -10.15 -13.27
N ARG A 90 14.40 -9.40 -12.22
CA ARG A 90 13.38 -9.82 -11.26
C ARG A 90 12.00 -9.90 -11.90
N GLU A 91 11.59 -8.89 -12.66
CA GLU A 91 10.33 -8.91 -13.41
C GLU A 91 10.23 -10.17 -14.29
N ARG A 92 11.27 -10.45 -15.09
CA ARG A 92 11.31 -11.66 -15.92
C ARG A 92 11.20 -12.93 -15.10
N SER A 93 11.98 -13.06 -14.03
CA SER A 93 11.93 -14.23 -13.15
C SER A 93 10.53 -14.46 -12.56
N ILE A 94 9.82 -13.42 -12.16
CA ILE A 94 8.46 -13.54 -11.61
C ILE A 94 7.43 -13.82 -12.73
N LEU A 95 7.57 -13.16 -13.89
CA LEU A 95 6.77 -13.42 -15.08
C LEU A 95 7.06 -14.78 -15.73
N GLU A 96 8.06 -15.52 -15.27
CA GLU A 96 8.36 -16.90 -15.69
C GLU A 96 8.12 -17.91 -14.57
N ALA A 97 7.69 -17.46 -13.37
CA ALA A 97 7.39 -18.34 -12.24
C ALA A 97 6.43 -19.47 -12.62
N GLU A 98 6.63 -20.65 -12.03
CA GLU A 98 5.80 -21.82 -12.29
C GLU A 98 4.32 -21.52 -12.02
N PRO A 99 3.39 -21.97 -12.88
CA PRO A 99 1.97 -21.67 -12.74
C PRO A 99 1.38 -22.04 -11.38
N ALA A 100 1.87 -23.12 -10.75
CA ALA A 100 1.42 -23.54 -9.43
C ALA A 100 1.83 -22.53 -8.35
N LEU A 101 3.13 -22.18 -8.28
CA LEU A 101 3.65 -21.18 -7.35
C LEU A 101 3.00 -19.81 -7.57
N ALA A 102 2.87 -19.41 -8.83
CA ALA A 102 2.20 -18.16 -9.23
C ALA A 102 0.79 -18.07 -8.64
N ARG A 103 -0.02 -19.13 -8.77
CA ARG A 103 -1.40 -19.16 -8.24
C ARG A 103 -1.44 -19.22 -6.72
N THR A 104 -0.59 -20.05 -6.10
CA THR A 104 -0.57 -20.23 -4.64
C THR A 104 -0.19 -18.93 -3.91
N LEU A 105 0.82 -18.20 -4.42
CA LEU A 105 1.23 -16.94 -3.80
C LEU A 105 0.45 -15.74 -4.34
N GLY A 106 0.14 -15.73 -5.63
CA GLY A 106 -0.48 -14.59 -6.29
C GLY A 106 -1.87 -14.26 -5.78
N GLN A 107 -2.63 -15.25 -5.31
CA GLN A 107 -3.93 -15.05 -4.65
C GLN A 107 -3.85 -14.18 -3.37
N HIS A 108 -2.64 -13.91 -2.86
CA HIS A 108 -2.43 -13.06 -1.70
C HIS A 108 -2.05 -11.62 -2.06
N PHE A 109 -1.96 -11.21 -3.33
CA PHE A 109 -1.51 -9.86 -3.67
C PHE A 109 -2.61 -9.00 -4.31
N ILE A 110 -2.83 -7.81 -3.75
CA ILE A 110 -3.56 -6.71 -4.40
C ILE A 110 -2.54 -5.63 -4.76
N VAL A 111 -2.48 -5.24 -6.02
CA VAL A 111 -1.45 -4.32 -6.53
C VAL A 111 -2.05 -3.07 -7.16
N GLY A 112 -1.52 -1.90 -6.81
CA GLY A 112 -1.70 -0.72 -7.64
C GLY A 112 -0.92 -0.85 -8.94
N TYR A 113 -1.27 -0.04 -9.94
CA TYR A 113 -0.61 -0.09 -11.25
C TYR A 113 -0.64 1.26 -11.96
N SER A 114 0.34 1.46 -12.84
CA SER A 114 0.45 2.62 -13.73
C SER A 114 0.40 2.25 -15.23
N SER A 115 0.44 0.96 -15.56
CA SER A 115 0.41 0.45 -16.94
C SER A 115 -0.55 -0.73 -17.05
N PHE A 116 -1.51 -0.62 -17.97
CA PHE A 116 -2.45 -1.71 -18.27
C PHE A 116 -1.71 -2.97 -18.72
N ASP A 117 -0.76 -2.84 -19.65
CA ASP A 117 -0.05 -3.99 -20.22
C ASP A 117 0.74 -4.76 -19.16
N GLU A 118 1.28 -4.05 -18.17
CA GLU A 118 2.02 -4.66 -17.07
C GLU A 118 1.08 -5.46 -16.15
N VAL A 119 0.03 -4.81 -15.63
CA VAL A 119 -0.89 -5.46 -14.69
C VAL A 119 -1.72 -6.56 -15.36
N ALA A 120 -2.01 -6.43 -16.67
CA ALA A 120 -2.64 -7.45 -17.48
C ALA A 120 -1.84 -8.77 -17.48
N ARG A 121 -0.51 -8.70 -17.63
CA ARG A 121 0.35 -9.90 -17.57
C ARG A 121 0.30 -10.55 -16.19
N LEU A 122 0.27 -9.76 -15.12
CA LEU A 122 0.15 -10.28 -13.75
C LEU A 122 -1.21 -10.98 -13.56
N ALA A 123 -2.29 -10.36 -14.03
CA ALA A 123 -3.63 -10.89 -13.96
C ALA A 123 -3.79 -12.22 -14.73
N GLU A 124 -3.29 -12.30 -15.97
CA GLU A 124 -3.40 -13.50 -16.81
C GLU A 124 -2.61 -14.69 -16.27
N ARG A 125 -1.48 -14.44 -15.59
CA ARG A 125 -0.62 -15.51 -15.05
C ARG A 125 -1.01 -15.99 -13.65
N GLY A 126 -2.03 -15.40 -13.03
CA GLY A 126 -2.40 -15.76 -11.66
C GLY A 126 -1.50 -15.16 -10.59
N LEU A 127 -0.65 -14.18 -10.94
CA LEU A 127 0.36 -13.59 -10.04
C LEU A 127 -0.23 -12.61 -9.02
N ILE A 128 -1.48 -12.19 -9.21
CA ILE A 128 -2.22 -11.28 -8.32
C ILE A 128 -3.65 -11.79 -8.11
N ALA A 129 -4.23 -11.48 -6.96
CA ALA A 129 -5.66 -11.65 -6.66
C ALA A 129 -6.47 -10.44 -7.10
N GLY A 130 -5.85 -9.26 -7.13
CA GLY A 130 -6.57 -8.04 -7.42
C GLY A 130 -5.71 -6.85 -7.77
N VAL A 131 -6.41 -5.78 -8.12
CA VAL A 131 -5.83 -4.48 -8.43
C VAL A 131 -6.41 -3.41 -7.51
N TYR A 132 -5.61 -2.39 -7.23
CA TYR A 132 -6.01 -1.22 -6.47
C TYR A 132 -5.98 0.01 -7.38
N VAL A 133 -7.11 0.73 -7.44
CA VAL A 133 -7.35 1.83 -8.36
C VAL A 133 -7.45 3.14 -7.57
N THR A 134 -6.78 4.18 -8.06
CA THR A 134 -6.74 5.50 -7.42
C THR A 134 -6.98 6.62 -8.42
N ARG A 135 -6.92 7.87 -7.93
CA ARG A 135 -6.87 9.08 -8.76
C ARG A 135 -5.83 9.03 -9.88
N HIS A 136 -4.74 8.30 -9.70
CA HIS A 136 -3.69 8.17 -10.71
C HIS A 136 -4.20 7.47 -11.98
N ASN A 137 -5.03 6.44 -11.82
CA ASN A 137 -5.60 5.69 -12.93
C ASN A 137 -6.65 6.49 -13.72
N LEU A 138 -7.21 7.54 -13.11
CA LEU A 138 -8.12 8.51 -13.72
C LEU A 138 -7.42 9.77 -14.26
N ALA A 139 -6.11 9.94 -14.04
CA ALA A 139 -5.43 11.17 -14.40
C ALA A 139 -5.43 11.37 -15.93
N GLY A 140 -6.14 12.40 -16.40
CA GLY A 140 -6.32 12.68 -17.82
C GLY A 140 -7.27 11.73 -18.56
N ARG A 141 -8.08 10.96 -17.82
CA ARG A 141 -9.01 9.94 -18.32
C ARG A 141 -10.41 10.14 -17.76
N THR A 142 -11.39 9.55 -18.42
CA THR A 142 -12.79 9.51 -18.01
C THR A 142 -13.10 8.27 -17.16
N ALA A 143 -14.21 8.31 -16.43
CA ALA A 143 -14.74 7.16 -15.70
C ALA A 143 -15.02 5.97 -16.62
N ASP A 144 -15.53 6.21 -17.84
CA ASP A 144 -15.82 5.16 -18.83
C ASP A 144 -14.55 4.47 -19.33
N GLU A 145 -13.45 5.20 -19.49
CA GLU A 145 -12.16 4.61 -19.87
C GLU A 145 -11.60 3.71 -18.77
N LEU A 146 -11.74 4.11 -17.50
CA LEU A 146 -11.35 3.27 -16.37
C LEU A 146 -12.25 2.02 -16.28
N LYS A 147 -13.56 2.16 -16.47
CA LYS A 147 -14.50 1.04 -16.52
C LYS A 147 -14.14 0.04 -17.61
N ALA A 148 -13.83 0.53 -18.82
CA ALA A 148 -13.41 -0.31 -19.94
C ALA A 148 -12.10 -1.04 -19.64
N GLU A 149 -11.15 -0.37 -18.98
CA GLU A 149 -9.89 -0.96 -18.54
C GLU A 149 -10.10 -2.09 -17.53
N ILE A 150 -10.90 -1.86 -16.48
CA ILE A 150 -11.24 -2.87 -15.48
C ILE A 150 -11.93 -4.07 -16.15
N ALA A 151 -12.90 -3.82 -17.05
CA ALA A 151 -13.58 -4.87 -17.79
C ALA A 151 -12.60 -5.69 -18.67
N ALA A 152 -11.60 -5.03 -19.27
CA ALA A 152 -10.57 -5.71 -20.04
C ALA A 152 -9.67 -6.59 -19.16
N LEU A 153 -9.29 -6.14 -17.96
CA LEU A 153 -8.54 -6.95 -16.98
C LEU A 153 -9.36 -8.18 -16.54
N GLN A 154 -10.64 -8.00 -16.25
CA GLN A 154 -11.52 -9.14 -15.93
C GLN A 154 -11.68 -10.09 -17.11
N GLY A 155 -11.77 -9.57 -18.35
CA GLY A 155 -11.80 -10.39 -19.57
C GLY A 155 -10.56 -11.26 -19.72
N LYS A 156 -9.37 -10.66 -19.52
CA LYS A 156 -8.07 -11.36 -19.54
C LYS A 156 -7.99 -12.44 -18.46
N ARG A 157 -8.42 -12.12 -17.23
CA ARG A 157 -8.47 -13.06 -16.11
C ARG A 157 -9.37 -14.27 -16.40
N ARG A 158 -10.57 -14.03 -16.93
CA ARG A 158 -11.51 -15.10 -17.34
C ARG A 158 -10.96 -15.96 -18.47
N ALA A 159 -10.33 -15.35 -19.48
CA ALA A 159 -9.72 -16.09 -20.59
C ALA A 159 -8.60 -17.03 -20.13
N ALA A 160 -7.90 -16.68 -19.03
CA ALA A 160 -6.92 -17.54 -18.39
C ALA A 160 -7.50 -18.64 -17.49
N GLY A 161 -8.83 -18.74 -17.36
CA GLY A 161 -9.50 -19.71 -16.49
C GLY A 161 -9.23 -19.47 -15.00
N LEU A 162 -8.99 -18.22 -14.61
CA LEU A 162 -8.69 -17.82 -13.24
C LEU A 162 -9.89 -17.13 -12.58
N PRO A 163 -10.00 -17.16 -11.24
CA PRO A 163 -11.01 -16.42 -10.50
C PRO A 163 -10.95 -14.92 -10.80
N SER A 164 -12.12 -14.26 -10.76
CA SER A 164 -12.25 -12.82 -11.02
C SER A 164 -11.33 -12.00 -10.12
N LEU A 165 -10.80 -10.89 -10.65
CA LEU A 165 -9.97 -9.99 -9.84
C LEU A 165 -10.81 -9.30 -8.77
N VAL A 166 -10.23 -9.14 -7.59
CA VAL A 166 -10.62 -8.08 -6.68
C VAL A 166 -10.21 -6.75 -7.30
N VAL A 167 -11.14 -5.80 -7.36
CA VAL A 167 -10.88 -4.45 -7.85
C VAL A 167 -11.21 -3.53 -6.70
N ALA A 168 -10.16 -2.99 -6.08
CA ALA A 168 -10.23 -2.21 -4.85
C ALA A 168 -10.05 -0.71 -5.12
N ALA A 169 -10.65 0.11 -4.28
CA ALA A 169 -10.40 1.56 -4.24
C ALA A 169 -10.53 2.10 -2.81
N ASP A 170 -9.98 3.31 -2.59
CA ASP A 170 -10.17 4.07 -1.35
C ASP A 170 -11.17 5.22 -1.57
N GLN A 171 -12.42 4.98 -1.19
CA GLN A 171 -13.50 5.96 -1.32
C GLN A 171 -14.27 6.06 0.02
N GLU A 172 -13.67 6.73 1.00
CA GLU A 172 -14.25 6.96 2.33
C GLU A 172 -15.22 8.14 2.34
N GLY A 173 -14.97 9.14 1.50
CA GLY A 173 -15.60 10.46 1.58
C GLY A 173 -14.65 11.49 2.21
N GLY A 174 -15.04 12.77 2.16
CA GLY A 174 -14.19 13.84 2.66
C GLY A 174 -12.83 13.90 1.95
N ILE A 175 -11.74 13.93 2.73
CA ILE A 175 -10.38 14.07 2.19
C ILE A 175 -9.87 12.81 1.48
N VAL A 176 -10.42 11.63 1.76
CA VAL A 176 -10.09 10.35 1.10
C VAL A 176 -11.21 9.98 0.14
N SER A 177 -11.19 10.65 -1.02
CA SER A 177 -12.12 10.44 -2.14
C SER A 177 -11.33 10.30 -3.43
N HIS A 178 -10.58 9.20 -3.58
CA HIS A 178 -9.58 9.06 -4.64
C HIS A 178 -10.17 9.10 -6.06
N LEU A 179 -11.45 8.77 -6.24
CA LEU A 179 -12.07 8.73 -7.56
C LEU A 179 -12.96 9.95 -7.86
N ALA A 180 -12.96 10.96 -6.98
CA ALA A 180 -13.62 12.24 -7.23
C ALA A 180 -12.72 13.21 -8.05
N PRO A 181 -13.27 14.09 -8.91
CA PRO A 181 -14.69 14.34 -9.18
C PRO A 181 -15.42 13.40 -10.18
N PRO A 182 -14.79 12.44 -10.90
CA PRO A 182 -15.55 11.49 -11.72
C PRO A 182 -16.65 10.74 -10.96
N LEU A 183 -16.42 10.47 -9.67
CA LEU A 183 -17.42 10.03 -8.71
C LEU A 183 -17.83 11.16 -7.76
N THR A 184 -19.00 11.02 -7.13
CA THR A 184 -19.53 11.98 -6.16
C THR A 184 -18.57 12.12 -4.98
N ARG A 185 -18.20 13.37 -4.67
CA ARG A 185 -17.47 13.68 -3.44
C ARG A 185 -18.46 13.82 -2.27
N LEU A 186 -18.72 12.73 -1.57
CA LEU A 186 -19.50 12.77 -0.34
C LEU A 186 -18.74 13.46 0.81
N PRO A 187 -19.44 14.08 1.78
CA PRO A 187 -18.85 14.50 3.04
C PRO A 187 -18.19 13.33 3.78
N ALA A 188 -17.26 13.63 4.70
CA ALA A 188 -16.70 12.61 5.59
C ALA A 188 -17.81 12.04 6.49
N LEU A 189 -17.76 10.74 6.81
CA LEU A 189 -18.70 10.12 7.75
C LEU A 189 -18.72 10.81 9.13
N ALA A 190 -17.62 11.46 9.51
CA ALA A 190 -17.52 12.34 10.66
C ALA A 190 -18.60 13.44 10.73
N SER A 191 -19.12 13.90 9.58
CA SER A 191 -20.19 14.91 9.55
C SER A 191 -21.52 14.39 10.06
N LEU A 192 -21.66 13.07 10.23
CA LEU A 192 -22.90 12.44 10.70
C LEU A 192 -22.95 12.33 12.22
N ALA A 193 -21.80 12.38 12.92
CA ALA A 193 -21.68 12.00 14.35
C ALA A 193 -22.49 12.85 15.35
N GLU A 194 -22.92 14.04 14.95
CA GLU A 194 -23.71 14.97 15.76
C GLU A 194 -25.21 14.98 15.39
N LEU A 195 -25.62 14.17 14.41
CA LEU A 195 -27.04 14.00 14.06
C LEU A 195 -27.75 13.10 15.08
N SER A 196 -29.09 13.06 15.06
CA SER A 196 -29.83 12.05 15.84
C SER A 196 -29.53 10.64 15.34
N GLU A 197 -29.69 9.62 16.19
CA GLU A 197 -29.35 8.22 15.84
C GLU A 197 -30.06 7.73 14.57
N ASP A 198 -31.34 8.06 14.41
CA ASP A 198 -32.11 7.71 13.21
C ASP A 198 -31.55 8.39 11.95
N GLN A 199 -31.15 9.66 12.06
CA GLN A 199 -30.54 10.41 10.97
C GLN A 199 -29.14 9.89 10.65
N GLN A 200 -28.34 9.56 11.67
CA GLN A 200 -27.02 8.95 11.51
C GLN A 200 -27.12 7.69 10.66
N LYS A 201 -28.00 6.76 11.05
CA LYS A 201 -28.21 5.50 10.35
C LYS A 201 -28.68 5.72 8.91
N ALA A 202 -29.74 6.51 8.72
CA ALA A 202 -30.31 6.75 7.39
C ALA A 202 -29.31 7.43 6.44
N LYS A 203 -28.56 8.43 6.91
CA LYS A 203 -27.57 9.14 6.10
C LYS A 203 -26.32 8.30 5.82
N ALA A 204 -25.86 7.52 6.78
CA ALA A 204 -24.73 6.63 6.59
C ALA A 204 -25.04 5.55 5.55
N GLU A 205 -26.22 4.92 5.62
CA GLU A 205 -26.69 3.95 4.63
C GLU A 205 -26.86 4.58 3.24
N GLU A 206 -27.39 5.81 3.17
CA GLU A 206 -27.45 6.58 1.93
C GLU A 206 -26.05 6.84 1.33
N PHE A 207 -25.08 7.25 2.15
CA PHE A 207 -23.70 7.49 1.71
C PHE A 207 -23.05 6.19 1.20
N GLY A 208 -23.25 5.09 1.93
CA GLY A 208 -22.79 3.76 1.53
C GLY A 208 -23.38 3.34 0.19
N ARG A 209 -24.69 3.53 0.00
CA ARG A 209 -25.39 3.19 -1.23
C ARG A 209 -24.87 4.01 -2.42
N ILE A 210 -24.63 5.31 -2.24
CA ILE A 210 -24.08 6.17 -3.31
C ILE A 210 -22.69 5.69 -3.71
N HIS A 211 -21.76 5.54 -2.76
CA HIS A 211 -20.42 5.03 -3.07
C HIS A 211 -20.49 3.62 -3.69
N GLY A 212 -21.33 2.73 -3.14
CA GLY A 212 -21.47 1.37 -3.63
C GLY A 212 -21.93 1.32 -5.09
N GLN A 213 -22.97 2.08 -5.43
CA GLN A 213 -23.50 2.14 -6.80
C GLN A 213 -22.47 2.73 -7.78
N GLU A 214 -21.80 3.81 -7.39
CA GLU A 214 -20.81 4.48 -8.24
C GLU A 214 -19.57 3.61 -8.46
N LEU A 215 -19.04 2.98 -7.41
CA LEU A 215 -17.91 2.05 -7.51
C LEU A 215 -18.27 0.83 -8.35
N ALA A 216 -19.41 0.19 -8.09
CA ALA A 216 -19.89 -0.95 -8.87
C ALA A 216 -20.06 -0.60 -10.35
N SER A 217 -20.48 0.63 -10.67
CA SER A 217 -20.65 1.09 -12.05
C SER A 217 -19.34 1.10 -12.85
N LEU A 218 -18.19 1.23 -12.17
CA LEU A 218 -16.83 1.14 -12.73
C LEU A 218 -16.28 -0.29 -12.75
N GLY A 219 -16.97 -1.25 -12.12
CA GLY A 219 -16.48 -2.61 -11.92
C GLY A 219 -15.58 -2.78 -10.68
N ILE A 220 -15.57 -1.79 -9.77
CA ILE A 220 -14.92 -1.89 -8.46
C ILE A 220 -15.83 -2.70 -7.53
N ASN A 221 -15.27 -3.70 -6.85
CA ASN A 221 -16.03 -4.63 -6.01
C ASN A 221 -15.55 -4.65 -4.54
N LEU A 222 -14.52 -3.88 -4.21
CA LEU A 222 -14.04 -3.72 -2.85
C LEU A 222 -13.74 -2.24 -2.55
N ASN A 223 -14.31 -1.72 -1.47
CA ASN A 223 -13.96 -0.40 -0.96
C ASN A 223 -13.16 -0.53 0.34
N PHE A 224 -12.04 0.18 0.42
CA PHE A 224 -11.24 0.30 1.63
C PHE A 224 -11.84 1.38 2.56
N ALA A 225 -13.09 1.18 2.95
CA ALA A 225 -13.83 2.04 3.87
C ALA A 225 -14.89 1.20 4.60
N PRO A 226 -15.34 1.62 5.79
CA PRO A 226 -15.01 2.87 6.49
C PRO A 226 -13.79 2.76 7.43
N ALA A 227 -13.23 3.93 7.80
CA ALA A 227 -12.27 4.01 8.90
C ALA A 227 -12.99 3.93 10.26
N LEU A 228 -12.57 3.00 11.11
CA LEU A 228 -13.09 2.79 12.48
C LEU A 228 -12.16 3.32 13.57
N ASP A 229 -11.05 3.95 13.18
CA ASP A 229 -10.15 4.64 14.10
C ASP A 229 -10.94 5.66 14.93
N LEU A 230 -10.75 5.65 16.25
CA LEU A 230 -11.34 6.65 17.13
C LEU A 230 -10.67 8.00 16.90
N ARG A 231 -11.45 9.08 17.02
CA ARG A 231 -10.94 10.43 16.83
C ARG A 231 -9.91 10.76 17.93
N PRO A 232 -8.69 11.20 17.57
CA PRO A 232 -7.72 11.67 18.56
C PRO A 232 -8.25 12.90 19.30
N GLU A 233 -7.93 12.99 20.59
CA GLU A 233 -8.13 14.22 21.37
C GLU A 233 -7.39 15.42 20.74
N ALA A 234 -6.17 15.18 20.28
CA ALA A 234 -5.36 16.18 19.60
C ALA A 234 -5.80 16.38 18.14
N LYS A 235 -6.42 17.53 17.86
CA LYS A 235 -6.89 17.88 16.50
C LYS A 235 -5.75 18.01 15.48
N ARG A 236 -4.53 18.31 15.93
CA ARG A 236 -3.35 18.49 15.07
C ARG A 236 -2.16 17.74 15.63
N ASN A 237 -1.65 16.80 14.85
CA ASN A 237 -0.36 16.17 15.06
C ASN A 237 0.63 16.69 14.02
N ARG A 238 1.76 17.26 14.45
CA ARG A 238 2.78 17.82 13.53
C ARG A 238 3.59 16.76 12.80
N LEU A 239 3.51 15.51 13.26
CA LEU A 239 4.20 14.35 12.70
C LEU A 239 3.24 13.41 11.96
N ASP A 240 1.99 13.83 11.74
CA ASP A 240 1.00 13.13 10.92
C ASP A 240 0.74 13.96 9.64
N PHE A 241 1.29 13.48 8.52
CA PHE A 241 1.28 14.21 7.25
C PHE A 241 0.27 13.61 6.26
N ASN A 242 0.09 12.30 6.32
CA ASN A 242 -0.63 11.50 5.35
C ASN A 242 -1.78 10.70 6.00
N THR A 243 -1.65 10.26 7.25
CA THR A 243 -2.69 9.43 7.89
C THR A 243 -3.92 10.27 8.22
N LEU A 244 -3.72 11.44 8.84
CA LEU A 244 -4.71 12.49 9.10
C LEU A 244 -6.01 11.98 9.77
N ILE A 245 -5.90 11.08 10.76
CA ILE A 245 -7.06 10.44 11.41
C ILE A 245 -8.02 11.46 12.02
N SER A 246 -7.53 12.60 12.52
CA SER A 246 -8.40 13.65 13.07
C SER A 246 -9.43 14.19 12.08
N GLN A 247 -9.19 14.05 10.77
CA GLN A 247 -10.08 14.47 9.69
C GLN A 247 -10.94 13.33 9.12
N ARG A 248 -10.59 12.07 9.43
CA ARG A 248 -11.21 10.86 8.87
C ARG A 248 -12.09 10.13 9.88
N ALA A 249 -11.69 10.13 11.15
CA ALA A 249 -12.38 9.43 12.23
C ALA A 249 -13.81 9.94 12.45
N ILE A 250 -14.75 9.00 12.49
CA ILE A 250 -16.18 9.28 12.60
C ILE A 250 -16.51 10.00 13.91
N SER A 251 -15.98 9.52 15.04
CA SER A 251 -16.19 10.06 16.38
C SER A 251 -15.09 9.53 17.33
N ASP A 252 -15.00 10.09 18.51
CA ASP A 252 -14.26 9.56 19.68
C ASP A 252 -15.10 8.55 20.48
N ASP A 253 -16.42 8.47 20.26
CA ASP A 253 -17.32 7.48 20.88
C ASP A 253 -17.34 6.16 20.09
N PRO A 254 -16.87 5.04 20.66
CA PRO A 254 -16.86 3.74 20.00
C PRO A 254 -18.24 3.27 19.50
N ALA A 255 -19.31 3.57 20.24
CA ALA A 255 -20.65 3.14 19.88
C ALA A 255 -21.16 3.89 18.64
N LYS A 256 -20.92 5.21 18.57
CA LYS A 256 -21.26 6.02 17.39
C LYS A 256 -20.48 5.56 16.15
N VAL A 257 -19.18 5.30 16.31
CA VAL A 257 -18.33 4.79 15.22
C VAL A 257 -18.89 3.48 14.67
N GLY A 258 -19.18 2.50 15.54
CA GLY A 258 -19.72 1.21 15.13
C GLY A 258 -21.09 1.31 14.45
N ALA A 259 -22.00 2.14 14.97
CA ALA A 259 -23.35 2.30 14.43
C ALA A 259 -23.35 2.95 13.02
N ILE A 260 -22.62 4.06 12.86
CA ILE A 260 -22.49 4.77 11.57
C ILE A 260 -21.78 3.87 10.54
N ALA A 261 -20.68 3.22 10.95
CA ALA A 261 -19.95 2.33 10.06
C ALA A 261 -20.78 1.15 9.58
N THR A 262 -21.53 0.50 10.47
CA THR A 262 -22.41 -0.63 10.12
C THR A 262 -23.47 -0.22 9.09
N ALA A 263 -24.08 0.95 9.27
CA ALA A 263 -25.06 1.47 8.32
C ALA A 263 -24.43 1.80 6.96
N TYR A 264 -23.25 2.42 6.96
CA TYR A 264 -22.49 2.69 5.73
C TYR A 264 -22.10 1.41 4.97
N ILE A 265 -21.63 0.38 5.70
CA ILE A 265 -21.27 -0.92 5.13
C ILE A 265 -22.48 -1.58 4.46
N ARG A 266 -23.65 -1.57 5.10
CA ARG A 266 -24.89 -2.10 4.50
C ARG A 266 -25.25 -1.38 3.20
N GLY A 267 -25.05 -0.07 3.16
CA GLY A 267 -25.22 0.72 1.93
C GLY A 267 -24.29 0.25 0.80
N LEU A 268 -23.00 0.06 1.08
CA LEU A 268 -22.04 -0.48 0.11
C LEU A 268 -22.43 -1.88 -0.38
N GLU A 269 -22.68 -2.79 0.56
CA GLU A 269 -23.01 -4.19 0.28
C GLU A 269 -24.32 -4.31 -0.51
N SER A 270 -25.28 -3.40 -0.32
CA SER A 270 -26.53 -3.37 -1.10
C SER A 270 -26.32 -3.15 -2.61
N ALA A 271 -25.17 -2.62 -3.00
CA ALA A 271 -24.77 -2.41 -4.39
C ALA A 271 -23.74 -3.45 -4.88
N GLY A 272 -23.44 -4.48 -4.08
CA GLY A 272 -22.47 -5.53 -4.42
C GLY A 272 -21.01 -5.11 -4.28
N VAL A 273 -20.72 -4.08 -3.47
CA VAL A 273 -19.35 -3.67 -3.14
C VAL A 273 -19.05 -4.05 -1.69
N ASP A 274 -18.02 -4.87 -1.50
CA ASP A 274 -17.57 -5.26 -0.17
C ASP A 274 -16.90 -4.09 0.56
N ALA A 275 -17.00 -4.06 1.89
CA ALA A 275 -16.33 -3.09 2.73
C ALA A 275 -15.04 -3.65 3.36
N THR A 276 -14.10 -2.77 3.68
CA THR A 276 -12.92 -3.10 4.50
C THR A 276 -12.78 -2.07 5.60
N VAL A 277 -12.94 -2.52 6.84
CA VAL A 277 -12.76 -1.67 8.02
C VAL A 277 -11.28 -1.50 8.34
N LYS A 278 -10.88 -0.28 8.71
CA LYS A 278 -9.47 0.07 8.90
C LYS A 278 -9.27 1.19 9.93
N HIS A 279 -8.09 1.37 10.51
CA HIS A 279 -6.89 0.53 10.37
C HIS A 279 -6.66 -0.11 11.73
N PHE A 280 -6.90 -1.40 11.85
CA PHE A 280 -6.63 -2.09 13.12
C PHE A 280 -5.11 -2.07 13.39
N PRO A 281 -4.60 -1.78 14.61
CA PRO A 281 -5.26 -1.81 15.92
C PRO A 281 -5.94 -0.51 16.37
N GLY A 282 -6.13 0.47 15.48
CA GLY A 282 -6.61 1.81 15.79
C GLY A 282 -5.47 2.82 15.77
N LEU A 283 -5.55 3.78 14.86
CA LEU A 283 -4.55 4.84 14.66
C LEU A 283 -4.85 6.12 15.47
N GLY A 284 -5.99 6.17 16.16
CA GLY A 284 -6.45 7.35 16.91
C GLY A 284 -5.50 7.82 18.01
N ARG A 285 -4.72 6.91 18.59
CA ARG A 285 -3.75 7.21 19.67
C ARG A 285 -2.31 7.26 19.18
N VAL A 286 -2.09 6.97 17.90
CA VAL A 286 -0.76 6.86 17.31
C VAL A 286 -0.23 8.23 16.96
N ARG A 287 1.02 8.51 17.38
CA ARG A 287 1.65 9.83 17.22
C ARG A 287 2.53 9.95 15.98
N ALA A 288 2.93 8.84 15.36
CA ALA A 288 3.79 8.83 14.19
C ALA A 288 3.00 8.44 12.93
N ASP A 289 3.33 9.07 11.81
CA ASP A 289 2.77 8.69 10.51
C ASP A 289 3.47 7.43 9.98
N THR A 290 2.73 6.32 9.89
CA THR A 290 3.26 5.03 9.42
C THR A 290 3.68 5.04 7.96
N HIS A 291 3.24 6.03 7.18
CA HIS A 291 3.75 6.26 5.82
C HIS A 291 5.25 6.53 5.82
N HIS A 292 5.80 7.06 6.92
CA HIS A 292 7.19 7.51 7.01
C HIS A 292 7.99 6.83 8.13
N PHE A 293 7.36 6.56 9.27
CA PHE A 293 8.05 6.16 10.49
C PHE A 293 7.42 4.92 11.13
N ARG A 294 8.21 4.20 11.93
CA ARG A 294 7.63 3.21 12.86
C ARG A 294 6.72 3.89 13.87
N ALA A 295 5.72 3.14 14.30
CA ALA A 295 4.75 3.57 15.28
C ALA A 295 4.48 2.44 16.26
N ASP A 296 4.35 2.81 17.53
CA ASP A 296 4.00 1.93 18.63
C ASP A 296 2.72 2.45 19.30
N LEU A 297 1.90 1.51 19.77
CA LEU A 297 0.70 1.74 20.56
C LEU A 297 0.95 1.14 21.95
N ASP A 298 1.29 2.01 22.88
CA ASP A 298 1.64 1.65 24.27
C ASP A 298 0.41 1.54 25.18
N THR A 299 -0.78 1.82 24.65
CA THR A 299 -2.03 1.71 25.39
C THR A 299 -2.25 0.27 25.88
N PRO A 300 -2.61 0.06 27.16
CA PRO A 300 -2.91 -1.27 27.70
C PRO A 300 -4.03 -1.99 26.93
N VAL A 301 -3.93 -3.32 26.83
CA VAL A 301 -4.88 -4.16 26.08
C VAL A 301 -6.31 -4.05 26.59
N ASP A 302 -6.49 -3.96 27.90
CA ASP A 302 -7.81 -3.81 28.53
C ASP A 302 -8.47 -2.47 28.17
N GLU A 303 -7.70 -1.38 28.09
CA GLU A 303 -8.20 -0.11 27.57
C GLU A 303 -8.55 -0.23 26.08
N LEU A 304 -7.68 -0.82 25.26
CA LEU A 304 -7.94 -1.00 23.83
C LEU A 304 -9.20 -1.85 23.56
N GLU A 305 -9.38 -2.96 24.27
CA GLU A 305 -10.57 -3.82 24.20
C GLU A 305 -11.86 -3.09 24.59
N ALA A 306 -11.77 -2.17 25.56
CA ALA A 306 -12.90 -1.36 26.02
C ALA A 306 -13.22 -0.20 25.07
N THR A 307 -12.22 0.34 24.36
CA THR A 307 -12.36 1.52 23.49
C THR A 307 -12.06 1.23 22.01
N ASP A 308 -10.79 1.28 21.60
CA ASP A 308 -10.35 1.40 20.20
C ASP A 308 -10.72 0.18 19.36
N TRP A 309 -10.77 -0.99 19.99
CA TRP A 309 -11.06 -2.25 19.32
C TRP A 309 -12.55 -2.60 19.27
N ARG A 310 -13.36 -1.97 20.13
CA ARG A 310 -14.79 -2.23 20.22
C ARG A 310 -15.50 -2.01 18.88
N PRO A 311 -15.30 -0.92 18.11
CA PRO A 311 -15.96 -0.73 16.82
C PRO A 311 -15.60 -1.83 15.82
N PHE A 312 -14.33 -2.27 15.80
CA PHE A 312 -13.89 -3.35 14.92
C PHE A 312 -14.60 -4.66 15.28
N ARG A 313 -14.61 -5.06 16.55
CA ARG A 313 -15.28 -6.30 16.98
C ARG A 313 -16.78 -6.26 16.69
N ASP A 314 -17.45 -5.16 17.03
CA ASP A 314 -18.89 -5.00 16.87
C ASP A 314 -19.27 -5.05 15.37
N VAL A 315 -18.54 -4.34 14.50
CA VAL A 315 -18.79 -4.33 13.05
C VAL A 315 -18.45 -5.67 12.39
N LEU A 316 -17.30 -6.27 12.70
CA LEU A 316 -16.88 -7.55 12.11
C LEU A 316 -17.77 -8.72 12.54
N SER A 317 -18.42 -8.64 13.70
CA SER A 317 -19.36 -9.67 14.17
C SER A 317 -20.75 -9.58 13.52
N THR A 318 -21.08 -8.46 12.86
CA THR A 318 -22.43 -8.17 12.35
C THR A 318 -22.49 -7.90 10.84
N THR A 319 -21.34 -7.88 10.16
CA THR A 319 -21.22 -7.58 8.73
C THR A 319 -20.26 -8.56 8.04
N HIS A 320 -20.21 -8.52 6.70
CA HIS A 320 -19.21 -9.28 5.94
C HIS A 320 -17.94 -8.46 5.66
N ALA A 321 -17.76 -7.33 6.36
CA ALA A 321 -16.61 -6.47 6.17
C ALA A 321 -15.29 -7.21 6.39
N ARG A 322 -14.31 -6.88 5.56
CA ARG A 322 -12.92 -7.32 5.65
C ARG A 322 -12.18 -6.45 6.66
N LEU A 323 -11.06 -6.94 7.19
CA LEU A 323 -10.23 -6.19 8.14
C LEU A 323 -8.89 -5.82 7.52
N MET A 324 -8.58 -4.51 7.48
CA MET A 324 -7.24 -4.03 7.16
C MET A 324 -6.47 -3.71 8.44
N VAL A 325 -5.24 -4.22 8.51
CA VAL A 325 -4.35 -4.10 9.65
C VAL A 325 -3.18 -3.16 9.30
N GLY A 326 -3.10 -2.05 10.02
CA GLY A 326 -2.07 -1.03 9.89
C GLY A 326 -0.71 -1.45 10.46
N HIS A 327 0.28 -0.62 10.17
CA HIS A 327 1.69 -0.87 10.50
C HIS A 327 2.11 -0.28 11.85
N VAL A 328 1.38 -0.63 12.92
CA VAL A 328 1.61 -0.15 14.29
C VAL A 328 1.87 -1.34 15.20
N ALA A 329 2.95 -1.30 15.99
CA ALA A 329 3.20 -2.35 16.98
C ALA A 329 2.30 -2.14 18.20
N VAL A 330 1.61 -3.18 18.65
CA VAL A 330 0.86 -3.14 19.92
C VAL A 330 1.82 -3.59 21.01
N SER A 331 2.41 -2.65 21.75
CA SER A 331 3.53 -2.91 22.65
C SER A 331 3.24 -3.99 23.70
N ALA A 332 1.99 -4.04 24.17
CA ALA A 332 1.54 -5.02 25.15
C ALA A 332 1.34 -6.45 24.59
N LEU A 333 1.26 -6.62 23.27
CA LEU A 333 1.11 -7.93 22.62
C LEU A 333 2.38 -8.40 21.94
N ASP A 334 3.05 -7.50 21.21
CA ASP A 334 4.25 -7.84 20.44
C ASP A 334 5.12 -6.60 20.19
N PRO A 335 5.98 -6.22 21.14
CA PRO A 335 6.71 -4.96 21.10
C PRO A 335 7.67 -4.88 19.91
N GLY A 336 7.62 -3.75 19.20
CA GLY A 336 8.46 -3.46 18.04
C GLY A 336 8.09 -4.21 16.75
N ARG A 337 7.06 -5.08 16.77
CA ARG A 337 6.53 -5.74 15.57
C ARG A 337 5.17 -5.18 15.18
N PRO A 338 5.06 -4.51 14.02
CA PRO A 338 3.78 -4.03 13.50
C PRO A 338 2.69 -5.11 13.44
N ALA A 339 1.47 -4.73 13.87
CA ALA A 339 0.29 -5.59 13.92
C ALA A 339 0.03 -6.33 12.60
N SER A 340 0.24 -5.65 11.47
CA SER A 340 0.07 -6.19 10.10
C SER A 340 0.83 -7.47 9.81
N HIS A 341 1.90 -7.77 10.56
CA HIS A 341 2.68 -8.99 10.40
C HIS A 341 3.04 -9.63 11.76
N SER A 342 2.33 -9.28 12.84
CA SER A 342 2.51 -9.92 14.15
C SER A 342 1.61 -11.15 14.27
N LYS A 343 2.22 -12.31 14.52
CA LYS A 343 1.46 -13.54 14.79
C LYS A 343 0.63 -13.45 16.08
N ALA A 344 1.12 -12.74 17.10
CA ALA A 344 0.36 -12.54 18.33
C ALA A 344 -0.92 -11.75 18.09
N VAL A 345 -0.86 -10.75 17.20
CA VAL A 345 -2.01 -9.91 16.86
C VAL A 345 -2.94 -10.61 15.86
N ILE A 346 -2.42 -11.09 14.73
CA ILE A 346 -3.29 -11.69 13.69
C ILE A 346 -3.83 -13.05 14.15
N ASP A 347 -2.97 -14.02 14.43
CA ASP A 347 -3.40 -15.37 14.80
C ASP A 347 -3.91 -15.41 16.25
N GLY A 348 -3.19 -14.79 17.18
CA GLY A 348 -3.53 -14.81 18.61
C GLY A 348 -4.82 -14.05 18.94
N LEU A 349 -4.87 -12.75 18.61
CA LEU A 349 -6.02 -11.90 18.93
C LEU A 349 -7.16 -12.05 17.91
N ILE A 350 -6.92 -11.70 16.64
CA ILE A 350 -7.98 -11.60 15.63
C ILE A 350 -8.58 -12.98 15.29
N ARG A 351 -7.76 -13.98 14.97
CA ARG A 351 -8.25 -15.30 14.55
C ARG A 351 -8.75 -16.15 15.70
N LYS A 352 -8.08 -16.14 16.85
CA LYS A 352 -8.42 -17.02 17.99
C LYS A 352 -9.31 -16.35 19.01
N GLN A 353 -8.90 -15.23 19.62
CA GLN A 353 -9.67 -14.61 20.69
C GLN A 353 -10.98 -13.97 20.19
N TRP A 354 -10.91 -13.20 19.11
CA TRP A 354 -12.11 -12.59 18.50
C TRP A 354 -12.87 -13.55 17.58
N ASN A 355 -12.27 -14.69 17.25
CA ASN A 355 -12.82 -15.69 16.33
C ASN A 355 -13.23 -15.10 14.97
N TYR A 356 -12.50 -14.10 14.46
CA TYR A 356 -12.79 -13.52 13.16
C TYR A 356 -12.20 -14.37 12.03
N GLN A 357 -13.07 -15.00 11.24
CA GLN A 357 -12.70 -15.88 10.13
C GLN A 357 -12.90 -15.25 8.73
N GLY A 358 -13.18 -13.95 8.67
CA GLY A 358 -13.26 -13.20 7.41
C GLY A 358 -11.89 -12.90 6.81
N ILE A 359 -11.84 -12.03 5.81
CA ILE A 359 -10.59 -11.67 5.12
C ILE A 359 -9.82 -10.64 5.94
N VAL A 360 -8.55 -10.94 6.24
CA VAL A 360 -7.62 -10.01 6.87
C VAL A 360 -6.57 -9.60 5.84
N MET A 361 -6.30 -8.31 5.75
CA MET A 361 -5.29 -7.77 4.84
C MET A 361 -4.36 -6.79 5.53
N THR A 362 -3.16 -6.62 5.00
CA THR A 362 -2.27 -5.55 5.44
C THR A 362 -2.74 -4.21 4.87
N ASP A 363 -2.37 -3.13 5.55
CA ASP A 363 -2.17 -1.83 4.91
C ASP A 363 -0.99 -1.91 3.89
N ASP A 364 -0.70 -0.82 3.17
CA ASP A 364 0.28 -0.82 2.08
C ASP A 364 1.71 -1.15 2.57
N LEU A 365 2.23 -2.31 2.17
CA LEU A 365 3.57 -2.79 2.56
C LEU A 365 4.72 -1.91 2.02
N VAL A 366 4.41 -0.99 1.12
CA VAL A 366 5.34 -0.01 0.56
C VAL A 366 5.52 1.21 1.50
N MET A 367 4.71 1.33 2.56
CA MET A 367 4.83 2.38 3.57
C MET A 367 6.14 2.30 4.36
N GLY A 368 6.66 3.46 4.78
CA GLY A 368 7.96 3.59 5.45
C GLY A 368 8.15 2.71 6.68
N ALA A 369 7.09 2.53 7.50
CA ALA A 369 7.11 1.67 8.68
C ALA A 369 7.51 0.21 8.39
N ILE A 370 7.28 -0.26 7.16
CA ILE A 370 7.60 -1.62 6.71
C ILE A 370 8.73 -1.63 5.69
N TYR A 371 8.61 -0.83 4.63
CA TYR A 371 9.50 -0.91 3.47
C TYR A 371 10.97 -0.65 3.84
N GLN A 372 11.20 0.33 4.73
CA GLN A 372 12.54 0.69 5.23
C GLN A 372 13.04 -0.24 6.33
N HIS A 373 12.24 -1.24 6.72
CA HIS A 373 12.44 -2.08 7.90
C HIS A 373 12.34 -3.58 7.59
N ASN A 374 12.93 -4.00 6.47
CA ASN A 374 12.95 -5.39 5.99
C ASN A 374 11.57 -5.91 5.56
N VAL A 375 11.07 -5.33 4.47
CA VAL A 375 9.80 -5.73 3.84
C VAL A 375 9.71 -7.23 3.50
N CYS A 376 10.82 -7.89 3.17
CA CYS A 376 10.78 -9.34 2.91
C CYS A 376 10.40 -10.13 4.17
N THR A 377 10.90 -9.72 5.34
CA THR A 377 10.51 -10.36 6.60
C THR A 377 9.04 -10.08 6.90
N ALA A 378 8.57 -8.85 6.72
CA ALA A 378 7.17 -8.51 6.92
C ALA A 378 6.21 -9.31 6.02
N VAL A 379 6.56 -9.53 4.74
CA VAL A 379 5.77 -10.38 3.81
C VAL A 379 5.64 -11.80 4.34
N VAL A 380 6.76 -12.42 4.74
CA VAL A 380 6.78 -13.80 5.23
C VAL A 380 6.06 -13.92 6.57
N GLU A 381 6.31 -12.99 7.49
CA GLU A 381 5.66 -12.95 8.79
C GLU A 381 4.14 -12.73 8.66
N ALA A 382 3.68 -11.86 7.75
CA ALA A 382 2.25 -11.62 7.52
C ALA A 382 1.53 -12.90 7.04
N LEU A 383 2.10 -13.59 6.04
CA LEU A 383 1.55 -14.86 5.55
C LEU A 383 1.52 -15.92 6.66
N ASN A 384 2.61 -16.04 7.43
CA ASN A 384 2.72 -17.00 8.55
C ASN A 384 1.88 -16.61 9.79
N ALA A 385 1.48 -15.34 9.89
CA ALA A 385 0.56 -14.83 10.89
C ALA A 385 -0.91 -15.09 10.51
N GLY A 386 -1.20 -15.44 9.25
CA GLY A 386 -2.54 -15.77 8.77
C GLY A 386 -3.25 -14.63 8.05
N VAL A 387 -2.51 -13.63 7.56
CA VAL A 387 -3.03 -12.59 6.65
C VAL A 387 -3.43 -13.23 5.32
N ASP A 388 -4.56 -12.80 4.75
CA ASP A 388 -5.08 -13.28 3.47
C ASP A 388 -4.57 -12.48 2.28
N LEU A 389 -4.51 -11.16 2.41
CA LEU A 389 -4.15 -10.27 1.31
C LEU A 389 -3.07 -9.29 1.75
N LEU A 390 -2.04 -9.16 0.93
CA LEU A 390 -0.94 -8.23 1.04
C LEU A 390 -1.19 -7.10 0.05
N LEU A 391 -1.27 -5.88 0.56
CA LEU A 391 -1.50 -4.70 -0.25
C LEU A 391 -0.15 -4.10 -0.70
N VAL A 392 -0.04 -3.86 -2.00
CA VAL A 392 1.07 -3.12 -2.63
C VAL A 392 0.45 -1.97 -3.43
N ALA A 393 0.10 -0.89 -2.75
CA ALA A 393 -0.79 0.12 -3.29
C ALA A 393 -0.09 1.19 -4.12
N TYR A 394 0.77 2.01 -3.51
CA TYR A 394 1.22 3.25 -4.13
C TYR A 394 2.24 3.05 -5.26
N ASP A 395 3.19 2.13 -5.07
CA ASP A 395 4.23 1.81 -6.04
C ASP A 395 4.14 0.34 -6.46
N GLY A 396 3.26 0.06 -7.44
CA GLY A 396 3.01 -1.28 -7.97
C GLY A 396 4.27 -2.01 -8.43
N LEU A 397 5.33 -1.28 -8.80
CA LEU A 397 6.62 -1.84 -9.19
C LEU A 397 7.26 -2.67 -8.06
N GLN A 398 6.97 -2.34 -6.79
CA GLN A 398 7.50 -3.09 -5.65
C GLN A 398 6.92 -4.49 -5.54
N PHE A 399 5.81 -4.80 -6.23
CA PHE A 399 5.23 -6.13 -6.29
C PHE A 399 6.30 -7.20 -6.60
N TYR A 400 7.14 -6.97 -7.61
CA TYR A 400 8.15 -7.97 -7.99
C TYR A 400 9.14 -8.26 -6.86
N ARG A 401 9.52 -7.25 -6.06
CA ARG A 401 10.37 -7.45 -4.89
C ARG A 401 9.65 -8.28 -3.84
N LEU A 402 8.42 -7.92 -3.49
CA LEU A 402 7.65 -8.57 -2.43
C LEU A 402 7.28 -10.00 -2.80
N PHE A 403 6.88 -10.24 -4.05
CA PHE A 403 6.59 -11.58 -4.57
C PHE A 403 7.84 -12.46 -4.60
N ALA A 404 9.01 -11.90 -4.95
CA ALA A 404 10.28 -12.61 -4.85
C ALA A 404 10.59 -13.01 -3.39
N CYS A 405 10.38 -12.12 -2.41
CA CYS A 405 10.55 -12.47 -1.00
C CYS A 405 9.68 -13.67 -0.59
N ALA A 406 8.41 -13.71 -1.02
CA ALA A 406 7.50 -14.82 -0.75
C ALA A 406 7.92 -16.11 -1.48
N SER A 407 8.36 -15.99 -2.73
CA SER A 407 8.83 -17.13 -3.54
C SER A 407 10.09 -17.76 -2.93
N ASP A 408 11.10 -16.95 -2.59
CA ASP A 408 12.32 -17.42 -1.94
C ASP A 408 12.03 -18.07 -0.58
N ALA A 409 11.00 -17.60 0.13
CA ALA A 409 10.57 -18.19 1.39
C ALA A 409 9.85 -19.54 1.16
N ALA A 410 9.03 -19.65 0.12
CA ALA A 410 8.40 -20.90 -0.27
C ALA A 410 9.43 -21.97 -0.64
N GLU A 411 10.43 -21.62 -1.46
CA GLU A 411 11.53 -22.52 -1.85
C GLU A 411 12.34 -23.02 -0.64
N ARG A 412 12.52 -22.17 0.36
CA ARG A 412 13.22 -22.50 1.62
C ARG A 412 12.32 -23.16 2.66
N ASN A 413 11.07 -23.49 2.35
CA ASN A 413 10.07 -24.02 3.29
C ASN A 413 9.88 -23.15 4.54
N ALA A 414 10.01 -21.83 4.38
CA ALA A 414 9.82 -20.84 5.45
C ALA A 414 8.37 -20.32 5.54
N LEU A 415 7.47 -20.76 4.65
CA LEU A 415 6.05 -20.46 4.72
C LEU A 415 5.28 -21.56 5.46
N ASP A 416 4.43 -21.14 6.39
CA ASP A 416 3.54 -22.03 7.14
C ASP A 416 2.41 -22.52 6.22
N THR A 417 2.55 -23.76 5.74
CA THR A 417 1.58 -24.38 4.83
C THR A 417 0.17 -24.51 5.42
N ALA A 418 0.02 -24.61 6.75
CA ALA A 418 -1.29 -24.66 7.38
C ALA A 418 -1.96 -23.28 7.33
N MET A 419 -1.19 -22.21 7.55
CA MET A 419 -1.69 -20.83 7.44
C MET A 419 -2.10 -20.50 6.00
N LEU A 420 -1.30 -20.91 5.01
CA LEU A 420 -1.63 -20.72 3.59
C LEU A 420 -2.92 -21.46 3.20
N ARG A 421 -3.10 -22.73 3.60
CA ARG A 421 -4.34 -23.48 3.32
C ARG A 421 -5.56 -22.89 4.03
N ALA A 422 -5.38 -22.39 5.26
CA ALA A 422 -6.44 -21.72 5.99
C ALA A 422 -6.87 -20.42 5.29
N SER A 423 -5.90 -19.67 4.75
CA SER A 423 -6.18 -18.48 3.95
C SER A 423 -6.85 -18.83 2.62
N GLU A 424 -6.36 -19.83 1.89
CA GLU A 424 -7.00 -20.31 0.65
C GLU A 424 -8.48 -20.68 0.89
N THR A 425 -8.79 -21.32 2.01
CA THR A 425 -10.17 -21.63 2.40
C THR A 425 -11.02 -20.36 2.59
N ARG A 426 -10.46 -19.31 3.21
CA ARG A 426 -11.13 -18.03 3.40
C ARG A 426 -11.32 -17.29 2.07
N LEU A 427 -10.30 -17.25 1.22
CA LEU A 427 -10.34 -16.64 -0.11
C LEU A 427 -11.40 -17.30 -1.00
N ARG A 428 -11.51 -18.64 -0.96
CA ARG A 428 -12.57 -19.39 -1.67
C ARG A 428 -13.97 -19.06 -1.16
N ARG A 429 -14.16 -19.05 0.16
CA ARG A 429 -15.46 -18.70 0.76
C ARG A 429 -15.91 -17.27 0.42
N ALA A 430 -14.96 -16.35 0.33
CA ALA A 430 -15.20 -14.97 -0.08
C ALA A 430 -15.44 -14.81 -1.60
N ARG A 431 -15.61 -15.90 -2.35
CA ARG A 431 -15.77 -15.92 -3.83
C ARG A 431 -14.63 -15.24 -4.59
N MET A 432 -13.44 -15.19 -4.00
CA MET A 432 -12.22 -14.70 -4.67
C MET A 432 -11.45 -15.83 -5.36
N VAL A 433 -11.81 -17.09 -5.08
CA VAL A 433 -11.27 -18.29 -5.72
C VAL A 433 -12.44 -19.26 -5.91
N ASP A 434 -12.90 -19.49 -7.13
CA ASP A 434 -13.85 -20.58 -7.43
C ASP A 434 -13.15 -21.93 -7.45
#